data_AF-A0A931DRX3-F1
#
_entry.id   AF-A0A931DRX3-F1
#
_cell.length_a   1.000
_cell.length_b   1.000
_cell.length_c   1.000
_cell.angle_alpha   90.00
_cell.angle_beta   90.00
_cell.angle_gamma   90.00
#
_symmetry.space_group_name_H-M   'P 1'
#
loop_
_entity.id
_entity.type
_entity.pdbx_description
1 polymer ?
#
loop_
_entity_poly.entity_id
_entity_poly.type
_entity_poly.pdbx_seq_one_letter_code
_entity_poly.pdbx_strand_id
1 'polypeptide(L)'
;MIALRLSIASVDSPLWVNVVRNRFDRCTNVRFSDIESIVLIPLVGAVLLTDTGGALTVHAVAPDESTLVFIREAITNEVTAAVPETASGHRLQLEWDYPEHIPLPFR
;
A
#
# COMPACT_ATOMS: atom_id res chain seq x y z
N MET A 1 -9.43 -13.81 9.59
CA MET A 1 -8.92 -12.81 8.62
C MET A 1 -8.03 -11.87 9.40
N ILE A 2 -6.80 -11.68 8.95
CA ILE A 2 -5.77 -10.88 9.62
C ILE A 2 -5.52 -9.63 8.78
N ALA A 3 -5.25 -8.53 9.46
CA ALA A 3 -5.16 -7.18 8.94
C ALA A 3 -3.74 -6.65 9.11
N LEU A 4 -3.18 -6.00 8.09
CA LEU A 4 -1.90 -5.31 8.17
C LEU A 4 -2.02 -3.95 7.49
N ARG A 5 -1.44 -2.92 8.10
CA ARG A 5 -1.39 -1.57 7.53
C ARG A 5 0.07 -1.17 7.31
N LEU A 6 0.32 -0.58 6.15
CA LEU A 6 1.51 0.20 5.86
C LEU A 6 1.13 1.66 5.69
N SER A 7 1.78 2.53 6.45
CA SER A 7 1.73 3.98 6.25
C SER A 7 2.98 4.42 5.50
N ILE A 8 2.80 5.12 4.38
CA ILE A 8 3.87 5.66 3.54
C ILE A 8 3.75 7.17 3.53
N ALA A 9 4.77 7.85 4.03
CA ALA A 9 4.90 9.29 3.93
C ALA A 9 6.22 9.65 3.27
N SER A 10 6.26 10.74 2.50
CA SER A 10 7.54 11.33 2.08
C SER A 10 7.93 12.45 3.03
N VAL A 11 9.20 12.47 3.42
CA VAL A 11 9.75 13.55 4.26
C VAL A 11 9.98 14.81 3.45
N ASP A 12 10.36 14.65 2.18
CA ASP A 12 10.94 15.73 1.38
C ASP A 12 10.04 16.17 0.22
N SER A 13 9.20 15.27 -0.32
CA SER A 13 8.33 15.60 -1.46
C SER A 13 7.16 14.63 -1.66
N PRO A 14 5.90 15.11 -1.76
CA PRO A 14 4.73 14.26 -2.01
C PRO A 14 4.78 13.55 -3.37
N LEU A 15 5.66 13.97 -4.29
CA LEU A 15 5.84 13.33 -5.59
C LEU A 15 6.16 11.84 -5.46
N TRP A 16 6.94 11.43 -4.47
CA TRP A 16 7.34 10.04 -4.30
C TRP A 16 6.18 9.15 -3.87
N VAL A 17 5.25 9.68 -3.09
CA VAL A 17 4.01 9.01 -2.74
C VAL A 17 3.15 8.79 -4.00
N ASN A 18 3.08 9.80 -4.88
CA ASN A 18 2.40 9.65 -6.17
C ASN A 18 3.07 8.62 -7.09
N VAL A 19 4.40 8.52 -7.09
CA VAL A 19 5.12 7.49 -7.86
C VAL A 19 4.77 6.09 -7.35
N VAL A 20 4.80 5.88 -6.03
CA VAL A 20 4.41 4.61 -5.41
C VAL A 20 2.96 4.26 -5.76
N ARG A 21 2.05 5.23 -5.61
CA ARG A 21 0.64 5.07 -5.98
C ARG A 21 0.47 4.66 -7.44
N ASN A 22 1.13 5.34 -8.37
CA ASN A 22 1.08 5.05 -9.79
C ASN A 22 1.61 3.65 -10.15
N ARG A 23 2.44 3.02 -9.31
CA ARG A 23 2.85 1.63 -9.49
C ARG A 23 1.75 0.67 -9.06
N PHE A 24 1.19 0.87 -7.86
CA PHE A 24 0.06 0.07 -7.39
C PHE A 24 -1.16 0.16 -8.32
N ASP A 25 -1.40 1.34 -8.91
CA ASP A 25 -2.44 1.56 -9.90
C ASP A 25 -2.32 0.67 -11.14
N ARG A 26 -1.11 0.23 -11.51
CA ARG A 26 -0.90 -0.74 -12.61
C ARG A 26 -1.26 -2.16 -12.22
N CYS A 27 -1.22 -2.47 -10.93
CA CYS A 27 -1.60 -3.75 -10.35
C CYS A 27 -3.07 -3.78 -9.92
N THR A 28 -3.77 -2.65 -9.97
CA THR A 28 -5.13 -2.48 -9.44
C THR A 28 -6.16 -3.14 -10.33
N ASN A 29 -7.02 -3.96 -9.72
CA ASN A 29 -8.13 -4.61 -10.39
C ASN A 29 -9.44 -3.80 -10.26
N VAL A 30 -9.61 -2.95 -9.23
CA VAL A 30 -10.82 -2.13 -9.01
C VAL A 30 -10.45 -0.76 -8.43
N ARG A 31 -10.88 0.33 -9.07
CA ARG A 31 -10.79 1.71 -8.52
C ARG A 31 -12.14 2.13 -7.95
N PHE A 32 -12.16 2.64 -6.72
CA PHE A 32 -13.38 3.11 -6.06
C PHE A 32 -13.54 4.62 -6.17
N SER A 33 -12.44 5.36 -6.07
CA SER A 33 -12.42 6.82 -6.20
C SER A 33 -11.07 7.33 -6.68
N ASP A 34 -10.94 8.64 -6.81
CA ASP A 34 -9.67 9.31 -7.11
C ASP A 34 -8.65 9.23 -5.96
N ILE A 35 -9.03 8.69 -4.80
CA ILE A 35 -8.14 8.53 -3.63
C ILE A 35 -8.14 7.11 -3.05
N GLU A 36 -9.06 6.24 -3.49
CA GLU A 36 -9.17 4.87 -3.00
C GLU A 36 -9.19 3.84 -4.13
N SER A 37 -8.35 2.81 -4.00
CA SER A 37 -8.31 1.68 -4.94
C SER A 37 -8.12 0.35 -4.21
N ILE A 38 -8.64 -0.74 -4.80
CA ILE A 38 -8.46 -2.09 -4.28
C ILE A 38 -7.77 -2.97 -5.30
N VAL A 39 -6.72 -3.65 -4.84
CA VAL A 39 -6.10 -4.77 -5.52
C VAL A 39 -6.68 -6.05 -4.89
N LEU A 40 -7.55 -6.73 -5.64
CA LEU A 40 -7.99 -8.08 -5.29
C LEU A 40 -6.92 -9.06 -5.75
N ILE A 41 -6.42 -9.90 -4.84
CA ILE A 41 -5.49 -10.98 -5.15
C ILE A 41 -6.28 -12.29 -4.98
N PRO A 42 -6.74 -12.92 -6.08
CA PRO A 42 -7.63 -14.08 -6.01
C PRO A 42 -7.05 -15.17 -5.11
N LEU A 43 -7.87 -15.70 -4.20
CA LEU A 43 -7.52 -16.77 -3.24
C LEU A 43 -6.43 -16.40 -2.21
N VAL A 44 -5.92 -15.16 -2.22
CA VAL A 44 -4.83 -14.69 -1.35
C VAL A 44 -5.34 -13.59 -0.42
N GLY A 45 -6.06 -12.60 -0.94
CA GLY A 45 -6.53 -11.51 -0.09
C GLY A 45 -6.94 -10.26 -0.85
N ALA A 46 -7.01 -9.14 -0.14
CA ALA A 46 -7.29 -7.84 -0.74
C ALA A 46 -6.36 -6.78 -0.15
N VAL A 47 -5.99 -5.81 -0.98
CA VAL A 47 -5.22 -4.65 -0.59
C VAL A 47 -6.02 -3.40 -0.93
N LEU A 48 -6.35 -2.60 0.07
CA LEU A 48 -6.96 -1.28 -0.09
C LEU A 48 -5.85 -0.22 0.01
N LEU A 49 -5.86 0.69 -0.94
CA LEU A 49 -4.94 1.82 -1.06
C LEU A 49 -5.75 3.09 -0.83
N THR A 50 -5.29 3.95 0.07
CA THR A 50 -5.92 5.24 0.38
C THR A 50 -4.88 6.35 0.35
N ASP A 51 -5.10 7.36 -0.49
CA ASP A 51 -4.23 8.54 -0.62
C ASP A 51 -4.82 9.73 0.12
N THR A 52 -4.05 10.29 1.05
CA THR A 52 -4.41 11.49 1.79
C THR A 52 -3.31 12.53 1.66
N GLY A 53 -3.37 13.33 0.60
CA GLY A 53 -2.69 14.63 0.51
C GLY A 53 -1.17 14.57 0.70
N GLY A 54 -0.50 13.55 0.15
CA GLY A 54 0.94 13.36 0.28
C GLY A 54 1.37 12.23 1.22
N ALA A 55 0.41 11.45 1.71
CA ALA A 55 0.64 10.16 2.36
C ALA A 55 -0.23 9.08 1.70
N LEU A 56 0.31 7.86 1.60
CA LEU A 56 -0.39 6.69 1.08
C LEU A 56 -0.50 5.65 2.19
N THR A 57 -1.71 5.21 2.46
CA THR A 57 -1.98 4.09 3.37
C THR A 57 -2.34 2.86 2.56
N VAL A 58 -1.73 1.73 2.92
CA VAL A 58 -1.98 0.44 2.29
C VAL A 58 -2.48 -0.52 3.35
N HIS A 59 -3.73 -0.95 3.24
CA HIS A 59 -4.34 -1.95 4.11
C HIS A 59 -4.40 -3.29 3.40
N ALA A 60 -3.70 -4.30 3.90
CA ALA A 60 -3.77 -5.67 3.42
C ALA A 60 -4.65 -6.52 4.35
N VAL A 61 -5.51 -7.35 3.76
CA VAL A 61 -6.25 -8.40 4.45
C VAL A 61 -5.97 -9.76 3.83
N ALA A 62 -5.76 -10.76 4.69
CA ALA A 62 -5.49 -12.13 4.30
C ALA A 62 -6.23 -13.13 5.21
N PRO A 63 -6.49 -14.36 4.74
CA PRO A 63 -7.12 -15.39 5.56
C PRO A 63 -6.22 -15.85 6.72
N ASP A 64 -4.90 -15.88 6.51
CA ASP A 64 -3.88 -16.37 7.44
C ASP A 64 -2.59 -15.51 7.39
N GLU A 65 -1.69 -15.76 8.35
CA GLU A 65 -0.47 -14.97 8.55
C GLU A 65 0.57 -15.21 7.44
N SER A 66 0.70 -16.43 6.91
CA SER A 66 1.66 -16.73 5.84
C SER A 66 1.32 -15.96 4.57
N THR A 67 0.03 -15.87 4.27
CA THR A 67 -0.49 -15.10 3.15
C THR A 67 -0.29 -13.60 3.37
N LEU A 68 -0.45 -13.12 4.61
CA LEU A 68 -0.21 -11.72 4.96
C LEU A 68 1.28 -11.34 4.82
N VAL A 69 2.19 -12.23 5.21
CA VAL A 69 3.64 -12.05 5.02
C VAL A 69 3.98 -11.97 3.53
N PHE A 70 3.41 -12.85 2.71
CA PHE A 70 3.60 -12.80 1.25
C PHE A 70 3.14 -11.46 0.65
N ILE A 71 1.95 -10.97 1.04
CA ILE A 71 1.45 -9.66 0.59
C ILE A 71 2.37 -8.53 1.07
N ARG A 72 2.83 -8.59 2.33
CA ARG A 72 3.76 -7.60 2.90
C ARG A 72 5.05 -7.50 2.10
N GLU A 73 5.65 -8.64 1.74
CA GLU A 73 6.86 -8.68 0.92
C GLU A 73 6.63 -8.10 -0.47
N ALA A 74 5.52 -8.45 -1.12
CA ALA A 74 5.15 -7.92 -2.43
C ALA A 74 4.97 -6.38 -2.40
N ILE A 75 4.24 -5.87 -1.40
CA ILE A 75 4.06 -4.41 -1.20
C ILE A 75 5.42 -3.75 -0.95
N THR A 76 6.25 -4.34 -0.10
CA THR A 76 7.59 -3.80 0.21
C THR A 76 8.43 -3.68 -1.05
N ASN A 77 8.43 -4.72 -1.90
CA ASN A 77 9.16 -4.72 -3.17
C ASN A 77 8.66 -3.63 -4.13
N GLU A 78 7.35 -3.42 -4.24
CA GLU A 78 6.82 -2.34 -5.09
C GLU A 78 7.20 -0.95 -4.58
N VAL A 79 7.17 -0.75 -3.26
CA VAL A 79 7.52 0.53 -2.63
C VAL A 79 9.02 0.81 -2.74
N THR A 80 9.89 -0.17 -2.49
CA THR A 80 11.34 0.01 -2.63
C THR A 80 11.75 0.23 -4.08
N ALA A 81 11.13 -0.50 -5.02
CA ALA A 81 11.39 -0.30 -6.44
C ALA A 81 10.92 1.07 -6.96
N ALA A 82 9.98 1.72 -6.27
CA ALA A 82 9.47 3.05 -6.63
C ALA A 82 10.47 4.17 -6.40
N VAL A 83 11.42 4.01 -5.47
CA VAL A 83 12.44 5.02 -5.15
C VAL A 83 13.78 4.56 -5.76
N PRO A 84 14.27 5.19 -6.84
CA PRO A 84 15.55 4.83 -7.42
C PRO A 84 16.70 5.12 -6.44
N GLU A 85 17.69 4.23 -6.35
CA GLU A 85 18.88 4.40 -5.49
C GLU A 85 19.65 5.70 -5.77
N THR A 86 19.50 6.28 -6.97
CA THR A 86 20.11 7.55 -7.39
C THR A 86 19.43 8.79 -6.80
N ALA A 87 18.26 8.65 -6.16
CA ALA A 87 17.54 9.72 -5.47
C ALA A 87 18.08 9.91 -4.04
N SER A 88 19.40 10.05 -3.89
CA SER A 88 20.16 10.03 -2.62
C SER A 88 19.79 11.12 -1.58
N GLY A 89 18.77 11.92 -1.84
CA GLY A 89 18.21 12.93 -0.92
C GLY A 89 16.71 12.79 -0.64
N HIS A 90 16.06 11.70 -1.08
CA HIS A 90 14.63 11.51 -0.89
C HIS A 90 14.32 10.28 -0.05
N ARG A 91 13.68 10.49 1.10
CA ARG A 91 13.35 9.42 2.03
C ARG A 91 11.84 9.21 2.13
N LEU A 92 11.40 7.97 1.87
CA LEU A 92 10.08 7.50 2.30
C LEU A 92 10.19 6.99 3.74
N GLN A 93 9.24 7.38 4.58
CA GLN A 93 9.01 6.77 5.88
C GLN A 93 7.96 5.68 5.71
N LEU A 94 8.30 4.48 6.18
CA LEU A 94 7.45 3.29 6.10
C LEU A 94 7.19 2.79 7.52
N GLU A 95 5.93 2.72 7.91
CA GLU A 95 5.52 2.20 9.21
C GLU A 95 4.50 1.08 9.02
N TRP A 96 4.80 -0.08 9.60
CA TRP A 96 3.93 -1.25 9.59
C TRP A 96 3.28 -1.44 10.94
N ASP A 97 1.96 -1.64 10.95
CA ASP A 97 1.19 -1.94 12.15
C ASP A 97 0.04 -2.90 11.88
N TYR A 98 -0.48 -3.50 12.94
CA TYR A 98 -1.67 -4.37 12.91
C TYR A 98 -2.87 -3.54 13.36
N PRO A 99 -3.70 -3.01 12.43
CA PRO A 99 -4.83 -2.20 12.83
C PRO A 99 -5.93 -3.07 13.42
N GLU A 100 -6.60 -2.57 14.46
CA GLU A 100 -7.78 -3.23 15.05
C GLU A 100 -8.96 -3.28 14.06
N HIS A 101 -9.06 -2.30 13.17
CA HIS A 101 -10.13 -2.16 12.19
C HIS A 101 -9.57 -1.76 10.82
N ILE A 102 -10.08 -2.39 9.75
CA ILE A 102 -9.80 -1.99 8.37
C ILE A 102 -11.08 -1.40 7.76
N PRO A 103 -10.99 -0.20 7.16
CA PRO A 103 -12.12 0.41 6.46
C PRO A 103 -12.32 -0.27 5.09
N LEU A 104 -12.73 -1.54 5.08
CA LEU A 104 -13.09 -2.20 3.82
C LEU A 104 -14.42 -1.61 3.33
N PRO A 105 -14.51 -1.11 2.08
CA PRO A 105 -15.76 -0.58 1.53
C PRO A 105 -16.77 -1.67 1.14
N PHE A 106 -16.49 -2.95 1.47
CA PHE A 106 -17.39 -4.06 1.20
C PHE A 106 -18.54 -4.06 2.22
N ARG A 107 -19.68 -3.50 1.81
CA ARG A 107 -21.00 -3.83 2.36
C ARG A 107 -21.63 -4.97 1.60
#